data_AF-A0A3L7VRD8-F1
#
_entry.id   AF-A0A3L7VRD8-F1
#
_cell.length_a   1.000
_cell.length_b   1.000
_cell.length_c   1.000
_cell.angle_alpha   90.00
_cell.angle_beta   90.00
_cell.angle_gamma   90.00
#
_symmetry.space_group_name_H-M   'P 1'
#
loop_
_entity.id
_entity.type
_entity.pdbx_description
1 polymer ?
#
loop_
_entity_poly.entity_id
_entity_poly.type
_entity_poly.pdbx_seq_one_letter_code
_entity_poly.pdbx_strand_id
1 'polypeptide(L)'
;MANAISTASIIGATLMLSRMLLLLFAARPDNVGVQVVLWLSQWLYLPFGWLDAGQPVFGARFERGALLAALICIVITWRLNRAPTPPA
;
A
#
# COMPACT_ATOMS: atom_id res chain seq x y z
N MET A 1 -11.11 -10.26 16.74
CA MET A 1 -10.01 -10.49 15.78
C MET A 1 -10.27 -9.86 14.41
N ALA A 2 -11.44 -10.06 13.79
CA ALA A 2 -11.76 -9.49 12.47
C ALA A 2 -11.61 -7.95 12.38
N ASN A 3 -11.97 -7.22 13.44
CA ASN A 3 -11.87 -5.75 13.47
C ASN A 3 -10.41 -5.25 13.38
N ALA A 4 -9.48 -5.88 14.12
CA ALA A 4 -8.06 -5.52 14.09
C ALA A 4 -7.42 -5.77 12.72
N ILE A 5 -7.79 -6.88 12.05
CA ILE A 5 -7.31 -7.21 10.70
C ILE A 5 -7.85 -6.21 9.67
N SER A 6 -9.12 -5.82 9.81
CA SER A 6 -9.75 -4.78 8.98
C SER A 6 -9.03 -3.44 9.13
N THR A 7 -8.74 -3.00 10.36
CA THR A 7 -7.96 -1.77 10.62
C THR A 7 -6.56 -1.84 10.03
N ALA A 8 -5.83 -2.95 10.24
CA ALA A 8 -4.50 -3.14 9.69
C ALA A 8 -4.50 -3.10 8.15
N SER A 9 -5.53 -3.67 7.53
CA SER A 9 -5.70 -3.66 6.06
C SER A 9 -5.96 -2.25 5.53
N ILE A 10 -6.78 -1.44 6.21
CA ILE A 10 -7.00 -0.03 5.84
C ILE A 10 -5.70 0.79 5.94
N ILE A 11 -4.93 0.59 7.01
CA ILE A 11 -3.62 1.25 7.19
C ILE A 11 -2.66 0.85 6.06
N GLY A 12 -2.59 -0.44 5.74
CA GLY A 12 -1.78 -0.96 4.63
C GLY A 12 -2.17 -0.36 3.29
N ALA A 13 -3.47 -0.31 2.98
CA ALA A 13 -3.97 0.31 1.75
C ALA A 13 -3.59 1.78 1.64
N THR A 14 -3.78 2.53 2.73
CA THR A 14 -3.45 3.97 2.79
C THR A 14 -1.97 4.19 2.55
N LEU A 15 -1.12 3.41 3.22
CA LEU A 15 0.32 3.50 3.12
C LEU A 15 0.83 3.20 1.69
N MET A 16 0.27 2.17 1.04
CA MET A 16 0.61 1.81 -0.34
C MET A 16 0.17 2.88 -1.35
N LEU A 17 -1.03 3.45 -1.18
CA LEU A 17 -1.50 4.54 -2.02
C LEU A 17 -0.65 5.80 -1.83
N SER A 18 -0.27 6.13 -0.58
CA SER A 18 0.64 7.24 -0.32
C SER A 18 1.99 7.03 -1.00
N ARG A 19 2.61 5.85 -0.88
CA ARG A 19 3.85 5.50 -1.61
C ARG A 19 3.70 5.73 -3.12
N MET A 20 2.65 5.17 -3.71
CA MET A 20 2.38 5.29 -5.14
C MET A 20 2.24 6.75 -5.56
N LEU A 21 1.45 7.55 -4.84
CA LEU A 21 1.25 8.96 -5.16
C LEU A 21 2.53 9.78 -5.02
N LEU A 22 3.31 9.55 -3.96
CA LEU A 22 4.59 10.22 -3.76
C LEU A 22 5.55 9.96 -4.91
N LEU A 23 5.64 8.71 -5.37
CA LEU A 23 6.53 8.34 -6.48
C LEU A 23 5.96 8.79 -7.83
N LEU A 24 4.63 8.77 -8.01
CA LEU A 24 3.98 9.23 -9.23
C LEU A 24 4.20 10.72 -9.48
N PHE A 25 4.17 11.52 -8.41
CA PHE A 25 4.42 12.96 -8.49
C PHE A 25 5.89 13.35 -8.29
N ALA A 26 6.81 12.38 -8.31
CA ALA A 26 8.25 12.61 -8.11
C ALA A 26 8.53 13.47 -6.86
N ALA A 27 7.90 13.11 -5.73
CA ALA A 27 8.04 13.82 -4.47
C ALA A 27 9.53 13.94 -4.07
N ARG A 28 9.91 15.08 -3.50
CA ARG A 28 11.31 15.36 -3.17
C ARG A 28 11.86 14.35 -2.16
N PRO A 29 12.99 13.68 -2.46
CA PRO A 29 13.58 12.70 -1.55
C PRO A 29 14.13 13.31 -0.26
N ASP A 30 14.46 14.60 -0.25
CA ASP A 30 14.96 15.31 0.94
C ASP A 30 13.88 15.55 2.00
N ASN A 31 12.60 15.35 1.66
CA ASN A 31 11.52 15.51 2.61
C ASN A 31 11.46 14.29 3.54
N VAL A 32 11.69 14.54 4.83
CA VAL A 32 11.65 13.50 5.89
C VAL A 32 10.35 12.71 5.88
N GLY A 33 9.21 13.36 5.62
CA GLY A 33 7.92 12.68 5.53
C GLY A 33 7.84 11.68 4.38
N VAL A 34 8.42 12.01 3.23
CA VAL A 34 8.50 11.09 2.08
C VAL A 34 9.35 9.88 2.44
N GLN A 35 10.51 10.09 3.06
CA GLN A 35 11.41 9.00 3.48
C GLN A 35 10.72 8.05 4.47
N VAL A 36 10.01 8.59 5.46
CA VAL A 36 9.26 7.77 6.44
C VAL A 36 8.20 6.91 5.76
N VAL A 37 7.42 7.48 4.83
CA VAL A 37 6.40 6.71 4.09
C VAL A 37 7.04 5.62 3.25
N LEU A 38 8.11 5.94 2.51
CA LEU A 38 8.82 4.96 1.68
C LEU A 38 9.46 3.85 2.52
N TRP A 39 9.99 4.17 3.70
CA TRP A 39 10.58 3.20 4.63
C TRP A 39 9.53 2.26 5.22
N LEU A 40 8.42 2.81 5.75
CA LEU A 40 7.33 2.01 6.32
C LEU A 40 6.67 1.11 5.28
N SER A 41 6.50 1.63 4.06
CA SER A 41 5.85 0.90 2.96
C SER A 41 6.73 -0.19 2.35
N GLN A 42 8.04 -0.16 2.55
CA GLN A 42 8.98 -1.06 1.87
C GLN A 42 8.66 -2.54 2.07
N TRP A 43 8.36 -2.93 3.31
CA TRP A 43 8.07 -4.33 3.66
C TRP A 43 6.80 -4.86 3.01
N LEU A 44 5.77 -4.01 2.91
CA LEU A 44 4.50 -4.39 2.30
C LEU A 44 4.58 -4.40 0.76
N TYR A 45 5.46 -3.57 0.19
CA TYR A 45 5.71 -3.51 -1.25
C TYR A 45 6.60 -4.66 -1.77
N LEU A 46 7.55 -5.14 -0.96
CA LEU A 46 8.58 -6.12 -1.33
C LEU A 46 8.07 -7.34 -2.14
N PRO A 47 6.98 -8.04 -1.76
CA PRO A 47 6.48 -9.18 -2.54
C PRO A 47 5.93 -8.82 -3.94
N PHE A 48 5.63 -7.55 -4.19
CA PHE A 48 5.05 -7.05 -5.44
C PHE A 48 6.04 -6.27 -6.30
N GLY A 49 7.25 -5.99 -5.81
CA GLY A 49 8.20 -5.10 -6.48
C GLY A 49 8.67 -5.58 -7.86
N TRP A 50 8.53 -6.87 -8.16
CA TRP A 50 8.83 -7.43 -9.48
C TRP A 50 7.89 -6.88 -10.58
N LEU A 51 6.68 -6.42 -10.24
CA LEU A 51 5.74 -5.82 -11.19
C LEU A 51 6.22 -4.48 -11.74
N ASP A 52 7.17 -3.85 -11.07
CA ASP A 52 7.75 -2.57 -11.44
C ASP A 52 9.14 -2.70 -12.06
N ALA A 53 9.51 -3.93 -12.45
CA ALA A 53 10.71 -4.18 -13.25
C ALA A 53 10.67 -3.33 -14.54
N GLY A 54 11.77 -2.63 -14.83
CA GLY A 54 11.91 -1.78 -16.00
C GLY A 54 11.43 -0.33 -15.82
N GLN A 55 10.92 0.07 -14.65
CA GLN A 55 10.65 1.48 -14.38
C GLN A 55 11.95 2.28 -14.15
N PRO A 56 11.97 3.56 -14.54
CA PRO A 56 13.12 4.43 -14.28
C PRO A 56 13.36 4.54 -12.77
N VAL A 57 14.62 4.60 -12.34
CA VAL A 57 14.97 4.75 -10.92
C VAL A 57 14.64 6.15 -10.42
N PHE A 58 14.71 7.15 -11.31
CA PHE A 58 14.54 8.57 -11.00
C PHE A 58 13.30 9.16 -11.69
N GLY A 59 12.70 10.17 -11.05
CA GLY A 59 11.55 10.89 -11.58
C GLY A 59 10.21 10.27 -11.22
N ALA A 60 9.18 10.59 -12.01
CA ALA A 60 7.82 10.13 -11.80
C ALA A 60 7.69 8.64 -12.13
N ARG A 61 7.16 7.86 -11.17
CA ARG A 61 7.01 6.41 -11.29
C ARG A 61 5.64 5.96 -10.82
N PHE A 62 5.00 5.12 -11.64
CA PHE A 62 3.72 4.52 -11.28
C PHE A 62 3.94 3.11 -10.75
N GLU A 63 4.20 2.96 -9.45
CA GLU A 63 4.42 1.63 -8.86
C GLU A 63 3.14 0.77 -8.87
N ARG A 64 3.06 -0.13 -9.86
CA ARG A 64 1.96 -1.08 -10.05
C ARG A 64 1.90 -2.08 -8.89
N GLY A 65 3.05 -2.43 -8.32
CA GLY A 65 3.12 -3.30 -7.15
C GLY A 65 2.46 -2.67 -5.92
N ALA A 66 2.68 -1.37 -5.70
CA ALA A 66 2.02 -0.63 -4.62
C ALA A 66 0.50 -0.56 -4.83
N LEU A 67 0.04 -0.31 -6.07
CA LEU A 67 -1.38 -0.34 -6.39
C LEU A 67 -2.00 -1.72 -6.11
N LEU A 68 -1.36 -2.80 -6.55
CA LEU A 68 -1.86 -4.15 -6.31
C LEU A 68 -1.95 -4.47 -4.81
N ALA A 69 -0.93 -4.12 -4.03
CA ALA A 69 -0.93 -4.29 -2.59
C ALA A 69 -2.10 -3.53 -1.92
N ALA A 70 -2.35 -2.28 -2.34
CA ALA A 70 -3.48 -1.50 -1.85
C ALA A 70 -4.83 -2.16 -2.18
N LEU A 71 -5.00 -2.66 -3.41
CA LEU A 71 -6.22 -3.36 -3.82
C LEU A 71 -6.45 -4.64 -3.02
N ILE A 72 -5.40 -5.43 -2.76
CA ILE A 72 -5.50 -6.63 -1.92
C ILE A 72 -6.00 -6.26 -0.51
N CYS A 73 -5.41 -5.23 0.10
CA CYS A 73 -5.85 -4.73 1.40
C CYS A 73 -7.33 -4.28 1.38
N ILE A 74 -7.78 -3.58 0.35
CA ILE A 74 -9.18 -3.16 0.19
C ILE A 74 -10.11 -4.37 0.09
N VAL A 75 -9.73 -5.39 -0.71
CA VAL A 75 -10.52 -6.62 -0.85
C VAL A 75 -10.59 -7.37 0.48
N ILE A 76 -9.50 -7.46 1.24
CA ILE A 76 -9.50 -8.08 2.58
C ILE A 76 -10.49 -7.36 3.50
N THR A 77 -10.40 -6.03 3.62
CA THR A 77 -11.32 -5.21 4.41
C THR A 77 -12.77 -5.45 4.01
N TRP A 78 -13.05 -5.42 2.71
CA TRP A 78 -14.39 -5.64 2.17
C TRP A 78 -14.94 -7.03 2.48
N ARG A 79 -14.12 -8.08 2.36
CA ARG A 79 -14.51 -9.46 2.70
C ARG A 79 -14.80 -9.60 4.19
N LEU A 80 -13.96 -9.05 5.06
CA LEU A 80 -14.13 -9.15 6.51
C LEU A 80 -15.38 -8.43 7.00
N ASN A 81 -15.72 -7.28 6.41
CA ASN A 81 -16.91 -6.52 6.76
C ASN A 81 -18.22 -7.15 6.24
N ARG A 82 -18.14 -8.11 5.31
CA ARG A 82 -19.29 -8.84 4.76
C ARG A 82 -19.46 -10.25 5.33
N ALA A 83 -18.54 -10.72 6.16
CA ALA A 83 -18.67 -12.03 6.79
C ALA A 83 -19.91 -12.04 7.71
N PRO A 84 -20.85 -12.98 7.55
CA PRO A 84 -22.02 -13.06 8.42
C PRO A 84 -21.57 -13.24 9.87
N THR A 85 -22.07 -12.38 10.77
CA THR A 85 -21.89 -12.55 12.21
C THR A 85 -22.58 -13.85 12.60
N PRO A 86 -21.87 -14.83 13.19
CA PRO A 86 -22.51 -16.05 13.67
C PRO A 86 -23.62 -15.67 14.68
N PRO A 87 -24.77 -16.37 14.67
CA PRO A 87 -25.83 -16.12 15.63
C PRO A 87 -25.27 -16.30 17.05
N ALA A 88 -25.62 -15.34 17.92
CA ALA A 88 -25.24 -15.30 19.33
C ALA A 88 -25.85 -16.45 20.13
#